data_AF-A0A7R9AHG7-F1
#
_entry.id   AF-A0A7R9AHG7-F1
#
_cell.length_a   1.000
_cell.length_b   1.000
_cell.length_c   1.000
_cell.angle_alpha   90.00
_cell.angle_beta   90.00
_cell.angle_gamma   90.00
#
_symmetry.space_group_name_H-M   'P 1'
#
loop_
_entity.id
_entity.type
_entity.pdbx_description
1 polymer ?
#
loop_
_entity_poly.entity_id
_entity_poly.type
_entity_poly.pdbx_seq_one_letter_code
_entity_poly.pdbx_strand_id
1 'polypeptide(L)'
;ISSFGSDKLKREFLAPAISGDVVTCLGVSEPHAGSDVAAIKTKAERRGDDLIINGTKLWITNGAHADWICLLANTSQGPPHRSKSLICVPMKT
;
A
#
# COMPACT_ATOMS: atom_id res chain seq x y z
N ILE A 1 -2.78 -8.63 -4.51
CA ILE A 1 -1.56 -9.41 -4.82
C ILE A 1 -1.86 -10.67 -5.62
N SER A 2 -2.80 -11.52 -5.19
CA SER A 2 -3.14 -12.77 -5.91
C SER A 2 -3.34 -12.59 -7.44
N SER A 3 -4.14 -11.61 -7.84
CA SER A 3 -4.47 -11.41 -9.27
C SER A 3 -3.45 -10.60 -10.07
N PHE A 4 -2.70 -9.69 -9.45
CA PHE A 4 -1.89 -8.68 -10.16
C PHE A 4 -0.41 -8.62 -9.75
N GLY A 5 -0.02 -9.32 -8.69
CA GLY A 5 1.37 -9.36 -8.23
C GLY A 5 2.21 -10.31 -9.07
N SER A 6 3.49 -10.00 -9.22
CA SER A 6 4.47 -10.93 -9.79
C SER A 6 4.66 -12.16 -8.90
N ASP A 7 5.26 -13.21 -9.43
CA ASP A 7 5.56 -14.41 -8.63
C ASP A 7 6.50 -14.11 -7.46
N LYS A 8 7.40 -13.13 -7.61
CA LYS A 8 8.22 -12.63 -6.51
C LYS A 8 7.33 -12.07 -5.39
N LEU A 9 6.42 -11.14 -5.72
CA LEU A 9 5.52 -10.53 -4.73
C LEU A 9 4.58 -11.56 -4.08
N LYS A 10 4.11 -12.55 -4.85
CA LYS A 10 3.28 -13.64 -4.30
C LYS A 10 4.06 -14.47 -3.29
N ARG A 11 5.29 -14.87 -3.60
CA ARG A 11 6.15 -15.62 -2.67
C ARG A 11 6.52 -14.83 -1.43
N GLU A 12 6.84 -13.55 -1.60
CA GLU A 12 7.38 -12.70 -0.53
C GLU A 12 6.30 -12.16 0.41
N PHE A 13 5.13 -11.78 -0.10
CA PHE A 13 4.08 -11.13 0.70
C PHE A 13 2.80 -11.95 0.84
N LEU A 14 2.37 -12.64 -0.23
CA LEU A 14 1.07 -13.34 -0.20
C LEU A 14 1.16 -14.71 0.49
N ALA A 15 2.18 -15.52 0.18
CA ALA A 15 2.29 -16.85 0.74
C ALA A 15 2.42 -16.84 2.28
N PRO A 16 3.26 -15.98 2.92
CA PRO A 16 3.33 -15.90 4.38
C PRO A 16 2.04 -15.36 5.02
N ALA A 17 1.31 -14.49 4.33
CA ALA A 17 0.03 -13.97 4.81
C ALA A 17 -1.08 -15.04 4.78
N ILE A 18 -1.03 -15.95 3.80
CA ILE A 18 -1.98 -17.08 3.70
C ILE A 18 -1.66 -18.17 4.72
N SER A 19 -0.38 -18.46 4.98
CA SER A 19 0.03 -19.44 6.01
C SER A 19 -0.27 -18.94 7.43
N GLY A 20 -0.46 -17.64 7.62
CA GLY A 20 -0.67 -17.02 8.93
C GLY A 20 0.63 -16.67 9.66
N ASP A 21 1.78 -16.78 8.98
CA ASP A 21 3.09 -16.45 9.56
C ASP A 21 3.27 -14.93 9.76
N VAL A 22 2.55 -14.12 8.97
CA VAL A 22 2.57 -12.66 9.08
C VAL A 22 1.16 -12.07 9.03
N VAL A 23 0.98 -10.96 9.73
CA VAL A 23 -0.25 -10.14 9.68
C VAL A 23 -0.07 -9.05 8.63
N THR A 24 -1.09 -8.83 7.80
CA THR A 24 -1.09 -7.75 6.81
C THR A 24 -2.27 -6.79 7.04
N CYS A 25 -2.14 -5.59 6.49
CA CYS A 25 -3.21 -4.61 6.45
C CYS A 25 -3.32 -3.92 5.08
N LEU A 26 -4.43 -3.20 4.87
CA LEU A 26 -4.72 -2.46 3.64
C LEU A 26 -4.74 -0.96 3.93
N GLY A 27 -3.81 -0.20 3.35
CA GLY A 27 -3.65 1.23 3.55
C GLY A 27 -4.31 2.06 2.45
N VAL A 28 -5.63 2.25 2.52
CA VAL A 28 -6.37 3.03 1.51
C VAL A 28 -6.82 4.36 2.08
N SER A 29 -7.71 4.33 3.07
CA SER A 29 -8.40 5.51 3.59
C SER A 29 -7.46 6.51 4.27
N GLU A 30 -7.77 7.78 4.08
CA GLU A 30 -7.07 8.92 4.68
C GLU A 30 -8.05 9.75 5.50
N PRO A 31 -7.59 10.61 6.44
CA PRO A 31 -8.47 11.42 7.28
C PRO A 31 -9.51 12.25 6.51
N HIS A 32 -9.21 12.60 5.24
CA HIS A 32 -10.07 13.42 4.38
C HIS A 32 -10.64 12.66 3.17
N ALA A 33 -10.31 11.37 3.01
CA ALA A 33 -10.68 10.58 1.84
C ALA A 33 -10.95 9.12 2.24
N GLY A 34 -12.24 8.81 2.44
CA GLY A 34 -12.75 7.45 2.69
C GLY A 34 -13.50 6.93 1.47
N SER A 35 -14.75 7.38 1.28
CA SER A 35 -15.59 7.01 0.13
C SER A 35 -15.00 7.51 -1.20
N ASP A 36 -14.44 8.73 -1.21
CA ASP A 36 -13.73 9.26 -2.36
C ASP A 36 -12.25 8.86 -2.33
N VAL A 37 -11.97 7.60 -2.67
CA VAL A 37 -10.61 7.05 -2.75
C VAL A 37 -9.76 7.76 -3.82
N ALA A 38 -10.38 8.39 -4.80
CA ALA A 38 -9.63 9.09 -5.84
C ALA A 38 -8.93 10.36 -5.31
N ALA A 39 -9.48 10.96 -4.25
CA ALA A 39 -8.99 12.18 -3.62
C ALA A 39 -7.85 11.98 -2.60
N ILE A 40 -7.37 10.75 -2.37
CA ILE A 40 -6.24 10.51 -1.47
C ILE A 40 -5.01 11.35 -1.85
N LYS A 41 -4.23 11.75 -0.85
CA LYS A 41 -3.06 12.62 -1.02
C LYS A 41 -1.72 11.94 -0.76
N THR A 42 -1.68 10.73 -0.18
CA THR A 42 -0.42 9.99 -0.03
C THR A 42 0.28 9.86 -1.39
N LYS A 43 1.57 10.20 -1.44
CA LYS A 43 2.41 10.15 -2.64
C LYS A 43 3.54 9.16 -2.45
N ALA A 44 3.92 8.50 -3.53
CA ALA A 44 5.11 7.67 -3.62
C ALA A 44 5.93 8.13 -4.83
N GLU A 45 7.10 8.68 -4.58
CA GLU A 45 7.98 9.24 -5.61
C GLU A 45 9.25 8.41 -5.75
N ARG A 46 9.63 8.10 -6.99
CA ARG A 46 10.91 7.41 -7.25
C ARG A 46 12.09 8.36 -6.99
N ARG A 47 13.09 7.88 -6.25
CA ARG A 47 14.39 8.52 -6.04
C ARG A 47 15.47 7.45 -6.23
N GLY A 48 16.00 7.38 -7.45
CA GLY A 48 16.88 6.27 -7.86
C GLY A 48 16.13 4.94 -7.85
N ASP A 49 16.64 4.00 -7.07
CA ASP A 49 16.05 2.67 -6.91
C ASP A 49 14.95 2.62 -5.84
N ASP A 50 14.83 3.67 -5.03
CA ASP A 50 13.88 3.74 -3.91
C ASP A 50 12.57 4.45 -4.27
N LEU A 51 11.54 4.15 -3.48
CA LEU A 51 10.29 4.91 -3.43
C LEU A 51 10.19 5.66 -2.11
N ILE A 52 10.13 6.99 -2.18
CA ILE A 52 9.90 7.85 -1.03
C ILE A 52 8.39 8.07 -0.89
N ILE A 53 7.83 7.56 0.21
CA ILE A 53 6.39 7.58 0.47
C ILE A 53 6.08 8.58 1.58
N ASN A 54 5.19 9.53 1.30
CA ASN A 54 4.77 10.55 2.26
C ASN A 54 3.25 10.70 2.25
N GLY A 55 2.64 10.63 3.44
CA GLY A 55 1.21 10.80 3.63
C GLY A 55 0.73 10.27 4.99
N THR A 56 -0.58 10.24 5.16
CA THR A 56 -1.21 9.73 6.37
C THR A 56 -2.37 8.82 6.00
N LYS A 57 -2.34 7.59 6.51
CA LYS A 57 -3.46 6.66 6.46
C LYS A 57 -4.15 6.62 7.82
N LEU A 58 -5.46 6.39 7.81
CA LEU A 58 -6.26 6.30 9.03
C LEU A 58 -7.33 5.22 8.86
N TRP A 59 -7.79 4.66 9.98
CA TRP A 59 -8.80 3.59 10.02
C TRP A 59 -8.30 2.26 9.42
N ILE A 60 -7.02 1.97 9.62
CA ILE A 60 -6.38 0.78 9.05
C ILE A 60 -6.49 -0.38 10.03
N THR A 61 -7.38 -1.32 9.73
CA THR A 61 -7.49 -2.57 10.49
C THR A 61 -6.16 -3.29 10.52
N ASN A 62 -5.74 -3.74 11.71
CA ASN A 62 -4.44 -4.36 11.99
C ASN A 62 -3.22 -3.46 11.79
N GLY A 63 -3.39 -2.15 11.51
CA GLY A 63 -2.26 -1.27 11.16
C GLY A 63 -1.12 -1.24 12.20
N ALA A 64 -1.44 -1.32 13.48
CA ALA A 64 -0.43 -1.33 14.56
C ALA A 64 0.30 -2.68 14.72
N HIS A 65 -0.23 -3.76 14.16
CA HIS A 65 0.29 -5.12 14.34
C HIS A 65 0.75 -5.77 13.03
N ALA A 66 0.53 -5.12 11.89
CA ALA A 66 0.86 -5.67 10.58
C ALA A 66 2.38 -5.68 10.35
N ASP A 67 2.87 -6.78 9.78
CA ASP A 67 4.24 -6.93 9.30
C ASP A 67 4.46 -6.14 8.00
N TRP A 68 3.41 -5.99 7.19
CA TRP A 68 3.45 -5.21 5.96
C TRP A 68 2.06 -4.68 5.58
N ILE A 69 2.05 -3.61 4.77
CA ILE A 69 0.84 -2.95 4.28
C ILE A 69 0.76 -3.01 2.75
N CYS A 70 -0.43 -3.32 2.24
CA CYS A 70 -0.79 -3.04 0.85
C CYS A 70 -1.23 -1.58 0.77
N LEU A 71 -0.33 -0.68 0.39
CA LEU A 71 -0.54 0.76 0.45
C LEU A 71 -0.99 1.32 -0.89
N LEU A 72 -2.07 2.11 -0.89
CA LEU A 72 -2.47 2.90 -2.05
C LEU A 72 -1.86 4.30 -1.97
N ALA A 73 -1.09 4.68 -2.99
CA ALA A 73 -0.48 6.00 -3.11
C ALA A 73 -0.54 6.54 -4.54
N ASN A 74 -0.51 7.86 -4.70
CA ASN A 74 -0.32 8.50 -6.00
C ASN A 74 1.14 8.33 -6.43
N THR A 75 1.36 7.82 -7.64
CA THR A 75 2.69 7.49 -8.19
C THR A 75 3.02 8.25 -9.46
N SER A 76 2.06 8.96 -10.04
CA SER A 76 2.27 9.80 -11.21
C SER A 76 1.39 11.06 -11.16
N GLN A 77 1.64 11.99 -12.07
CA GLN A 77 0.67 13.02 -12.41
C GLN A 77 -0.35 12.46 -13.40
N GLY A 78 -1.57 13.02 -13.42
CA GLY A 78 -2.62 12.63 -14.36
C GLY A 78 -4.00 12.43 -13.71
N PRO A 79 -4.95 11.82 -14.45
CA PRO A 79 -6.31 11.63 -13.98
C PRO A 79 -6.35 10.91 -12.63
N PRO A 80 -7.13 11.39 -11.63
CA PRO A 80 -7.11 10.85 -10.27
C PRO A 80 -7.30 9.32 -10.18
N HIS A 81 -8.11 8.73 -11.04
CA HIS A 81 -8.37 7.28 -11.03
C HIS A 81 -7.29 6.42 -11.68
N ARG A 82 -6.29 7.04 -12.35
CA ARG A 82 -5.25 6.34 -13.12
C ARG A 82 -3.82 6.64 -12.66
N SER A 83 -3.65 7.57 -11.73
CA SER A 83 -2.34 8.05 -11.26
C SER A 83 -1.86 7.41 -9.95
N LYS A 84 -2.41 6.23 -9.61
CA LYS A 84 -2.21 5.57 -8.32
C LYS A 84 -1.65 4.16 -8.51
N SER A 85 -0.96 3.67 -7.49
CA SER A 85 -0.48 2.29 -7.45
C SER A 85 -0.70 1.68 -6.06
N LEU A 86 -0.89 0.36 -6.05
CA LEU A 86 -0.79 -0.44 -4.83
C LEU A 86 0.66 -0.90 -4.66
N ILE A 87 1.20 -0.70 -3.47
CA ILE A 87 2.61 -0.95 -3.14
C ILE A 87 2.66 -1.85 -1.91
N CYS A 88 3.47 -2.91 -1.93
CA CYS A 88 3.73 -3.73 -0.74
C CYS A 88 4.85 -3.06 0.06
N VAL A 89 4.56 -2.61 1.27
CA VAL A 89 5.52 -1.89 2.13
C VAL A 89 5.69 -2.66 3.44
N PRO A 90 6.90 -3.19 3.75
CA PRO A 90 7.20 -3.73 5.07
C PRO A 90 7.02 -2.66 6.15
N MET A 91 6.44 -3.03 7.30
CA MET A 91 6.12 -2.09 8.39
C MET A 91 7.03 -2.24 9.61
N LYS A 92 7.69 -3.40 9.75
CA LYS A 92 8.74 -3.57 10.76
C LYS A 92 10.00 -2.85 10.27
N THR A 93 10.40 -1.81 11.01
CA THR A 93 11.68 -1.09 10.84
C THR A 93 12.57 -1.35 12.03
#